data_AF-X1EPG6-F1
#
_entry.id   AF-X1EPG6-F1
#
_cell.length_a   1.000
_cell.length_b   1.000
_cell.length_c   1.000
_cell.angle_alpha   90.00
_cell.angle_beta   90.00
_cell.angle_gamma   90.00
#
_symmetry.space_group_name_H-M   'P 1'
#
loop_
_entity.id
_entity.type
_entity.pdbx_description
1 polymer ?
#
loop_
_entity_poly.entity_id
_entity_poly.type
_entity_poly.pdbx_seq_one_letter_code
_entity_poly.pdbx_strand_id
1 'polypeptide(L)' 'MEKKKRLVIVSAGDAVTAKLIEEAEFDGIWVSGFEASARLGLADNGCITMTEMLNTTKTIVDTTTLPVIVDVD' A
#
# COMPACT_ATOMS: atom_id res chain seq x y z
N MET A 1 8.97 -3.10 32.26
CA MET A 1 8.35 -3.70 31.06
C MET A 1 8.86 -2.92 29.87
N GLU A 2 9.56 -3.58 28.94
CA GLU A 2 9.97 -2.95 27.68
C GLU A 2 8.73 -2.54 26.88
N LYS A 3 8.67 -1.28 26.43
CA LYS A 3 7.60 -0.83 25.54
C LYS A 3 7.85 -1.43 24.16
N LYS A 4 6.86 -2.15 23.61
CA LYS A 4 6.92 -2.64 22.23
C LYS A 4 7.11 -1.45 21.27
N LYS A 5 8.05 -1.57 20.32
CA LYS A 5 8.25 -0.59 19.24
C LYS A 5 6.95 -0.47 18.44
N ARG A 6 6.50 0.76 18.19
CA ARG A 6 5.39 1.02 17.25
C ARG A 6 5.95 1.04 15.83
N LEU A 7 5.23 0.43 14.91
CA LEU A 7 5.54 0.48 13.48
C LEU A 7 4.77 1.64 12.85
N VAL A 8 5.44 2.41 12.01
CA VAL A 8 4.84 3.47 11.19
C VAL A 8 4.80 2.97 9.75
N ILE A 9 3.58 2.74 9.27
CA ILE A 9 3.30 2.21 7.94
C ILE A 9 2.59 3.31 7.16
N VAL A 10 2.98 3.52 5.91
CA VAL A 10 2.48 4.60 5.06
C VAL A 10 1.82 4.01 3.82
N SER A 11 0.73 4.64 3.35
CA SER A 11 0.02 4.16 2.17
C SER A 11 0.77 4.47 0.89
N ALA A 12 0.79 3.52 -0.05
CA ALA A 12 1.23 3.74 -1.41
C ALA A 12 0.15 3.27 -2.40
N GLY A 13 -0.22 4.15 -3.34
CA GLY A 13 -1.05 3.82 -4.48
C GLY A 13 -0.25 3.42 -5.72
N ASP A 14 1.06 3.63 -5.75
CA ASP A 14 1.94 3.26 -6.85
C ASP A 14 3.38 2.97 -6.44
N ALA A 15 4.12 2.39 -7.39
CA ALA A 15 5.54 2.08 -7.28
C ALA A 15 6.42 3.30 -6.93
N VAL A 16 6.11 4.48 -7.45
CA VAL A 16 6.92 5.69 -7.19
C VAL A 16 6.76 6.11 -5.73
N THR A 17 5.52 6.16 -5.24
CA THR A 17 5.22 6.46 -3.84
C THR A 17 5.83 5.41 -2.91
N ALA A 18 5.73 4.12 -3.26
CA ALA A 18 6.37 3.03 -2.53
C ALA A 18 7.88 3.22 -2.40
N LYS A 19 8.55 3.68 -3.47
CA LYS A 19 9.99 3.94 -3.45
C LYS A 19 10.34 5.11 -2.53
N LEU A 20 9.55 6.18 -2.55
CA LEU A 20 9.72 7.33 -1.65
C LEU A 20 9.52 6.96 -0.17
N ILE A 21 8.58 6.06 0.13
CA ILE A 21 8.36 5.55 1.49
C ILE A 21 9.58 4.74 1.97
N GLU A 22 10.15 3.90 1.11
CA GLU A 22 11.38 3.15 1.41
C GLU A 22 12.58 4.09 1.65
N GLU A 23 12.78 5.09 0.78
CA GLU A 23 13.85 6.09 0.93
C GLU A 23 13.68 6.97 2.18
N ALA A 24 12.45 7.14 2.65
CA ALA A 24 12.12 7.84 3.89
C ALA A 24 12.22 6.96 5.16
N GLU A 25 12.69 5.72 5.04
CA GLU A 25 12.99 4.81 6.14
C GLU A 25 11.78 4.45 7.04
N PHE A 26 10.57 4.38 6.47
CA PHE A 26 9.39 3.89 7.18
C PHE A 26 9.44 2.37 7.44
N ASP A 27 8.62 1.88 8.39
CA ASP A 27 8.65 0.47 8.80
C ASP A 27 7.94 -0.46 7.79
N GLY A 28 7.12 0.07 6.87
CA GLY A 28 6.37 -0.73 5.91
C GLY A 28 5.44 0.10 5.03
N ILE A 29 4.79 -0.59 4.09
CA ILE A 29 3.82 0.00 3.15
C ILE A 29 2.44 -0.61 3.36
N TRP A 30 1.43 0.24 3.31
CA TRP A 30 0.02 -0.14 3.22
C TRP A 30 -0.47 0.09 1.79
N VAL A 31 -1.14 -0.89 1.18
CA VAL A 31 -1.85 -0.68 -0.09
C VAL A 31 -3.32 -0.50 0.26
N SER A 32 -3.82 0.73 0.16
CA SER A 32 -5.18 1.07 0.56
C SER A 32 -6.22 0.80 -0.53
N GLY A 33 -7.40 0.29 -0.15
CA GLY A 33 -8.58 0.19 -1.02
C GLY A 33 -8.98 1.55 -1.60
N PHE A 34 -8.94 2.59 -0.78
CA PHE A 34 -9.16 3.97 -1.18
C PHE A 34 -8.20 4.43 -2.29
N GLU A 35 -6.89 4.24 -2.12
CA GLU A 35 -5.92 4.67 -3.13
C GLU A 35 -6.04 3.83 -4.40
N ALA A 36 -6.27 2.51 -4.29
CA ALA A 36 -6.47 1.63 -5.43
C ALA A 36 -7.72 2.01 -6.25
N SER A 37 -8.85 2.28 -5.59
CA SER A 37 -10.10 2.71 -6.24
C SER A 37 -10.00 4.12 -6.82
N ALA A 38 -9.39 5.06 -6.10
CA ALA A 38 -9.20 6.44 -6.55
C ALA A 38 -8.37 6.52 -7.85
N ARG A 39 -7.41 5.63 -8.05
CA ARG A 39 -6.62 5.54 -9.29
C ARG A 39 -7.44 5.15 -10.50
N LEU A 40 -8.52 4.41 -10.30
CA LEU A 40 -9.47 4.04 -11.34
C LEU A 40 -10.61 5.07 -11.48
N GLY A 41 -10.60 6.14 -10.67
CA GLY A 41 -11.69 7.12 -10.63
C GLY A 41 -12.98 6.56 -10.05
N LEU A 42 -12.88 5.51 -9.23
CA LEU A 42 -14.01 4.83 -8.61
C LEU A 42 -14.06 5.11 -7.10
N ALA A 43 -15.22 4.87 -6.50
CA ALA A 43 -15.39 4.95 -5.06
C ALA A 43 -14.83 3.70 -4.37
N ASP A 44 -14.40 3.87 -3.13
CA ASP A 44 -13.95 2.79 -2.25
C ASP A 44 -15.15 2.11 -1.56
N ASN A 45 -15.79 1.18 -2.27
CA ASN A 45 -17.01 0.50 -1.82
C ASN A 45 -17.19 -0.90 -2.44
N GLY A 46 -16.08 -1.57 -2.77
CA GLY A 46 -16.09 -2.87 -3.47
C GLY A 46 -16.40 -2.78 -4.97
N CYS A 47 -16.31 -1.59 -5.57
CA CYS A 47 -16.45 -1.42 -7.02
C CYS A 47 -15.26 -1.98 -7.81
N ILE A 48 -14.06 -2.01 -7.21
CA ILE A 48 -12.88 -2.60 -7.83
C ILE A 48 -12.84 -4.10 -7.57
N THR A 49 -12.38 -4.85 -8.55
CA THR A 49 -12.19 -6.29 -8.48
C THR A 49 -10.87 -6.64 -7.79
N MET A 50 -10.76 -7.87 -7.30
CA MET A 50 -9.48 -8.37 -6.76
C MET A 50 -8.35 -8.36 -7.80
N THR A 51 -8.67 -8.45 -9.09
CA THR A 51 -7.68 -8.30 -10.17
C THR A 51 -7.14 -6.87 -10.25
N GLU A 52 -7.99 -5.85 -10.10
CA GLU A 52 -7.57 -4.45 -10.05
C GLU A 52 -6.75 -4.15 -8.80
N MET A 53 -7.16 -4.69 -7.64
CA MET A 53 -6.38 -4.60 -6.40
C MET A 53 -4.99 -5.25 -6.55
N LEU A 54 -4.95 -6.46 -7.14
CA LEU A 54 -3.70 -7.19 -7.38
C LEU A 54 -2.79 -6.42 -8.34
N ASN A 55 -3.33 -5.80 -9.39
CA ASN A 55 -2.54 -5.01 -10.35
C ASN A 55 -1.86 -3.83 -9.66
N THR A 56 -2.57 -3.11 -8.78
CA THR A 56 -1.99 -2.02 -7.97
C THR A 56 -0.90 -2.56 -7.05
N THR A 57 -1.24 -3.58 -6.25
CA THR A 57 -0.34 -4.20 -5.27
C THR A 57 0.94 -4.73 -5.89
N LYS A 58 0.84 -5.42 -7.04
CA LYS A 58 1.99 -6.04 -7.70
C LYS A 58 3.07 -5.02 -8.06
N THR A 59 2.67 -3.87 -8.59
CA THR A 59 3.64 -2.83 -8.97
C THR A 59 4.39 -2.26 -7.76
N ILE A 60 3.73 -2.18 -6.60
CA ILE A 60 4.30 -1.71 -5.34
C ILE A 60 5.29 -2.74 -4.79
N VAL A 61 4.84 -4.00 -4.65
CA VAL A 61 5.65 -5.11 -4.12
C VAL A 61 6.91 -5.35 -4.96
N ASP A 62 6.81 -5.25 -6.29
CA ASP A 62 7.96 -5.46 -7.18
C ASP A 62 9.02 -4.33 -7.06
N THR A 63 8.71 -3.19 -6.42
CA THR A 63 9.57 -1.99 -6.38
C THR A 63 10.26 -1.75 -5.02
N THR A 64 9.82 -2.41 -3.95
CA THR A 64 10.27 -2.16 -2.57
C THR A 64 10.76 -3.44 -1.88
N THR A 65 11.65 -3.30 -0.91
CA THR A 65 12.05 -4.40 0.00
C THR A 65 11.32 -4.35 1.35
N LEU A 66 10.54 -3.30 1.60
CA LEU A 66 9.74 -3.16 2.81
C LEU A 66 8.60 -4.18 2.87
N PRO A 67 8.17 -4.59 4.08
CA PRO A 67 6.96 -5.40 4.21
C PRO A 67 5.74 -4.61 3.73
N VAL A 68 4.90 -5.26 2.92
CA VAL A 68 3.67 -4.69 2.36
C VAL A 68 2.46 -5.36 3.00
N ILE A 69 1.52 -4.56 3.50
CA ILE A 69 0.21 -4.98 3.98
C ILE A 69 -0.83 -4.45 3.01
N VAL A 70 -1.78 -5.29 2.62
CA VAL A 70 -2.76 -4.97 1.57
C VAL A 70 -4.15 -4.96 2.17
N ASP A 71 -4.88 -3.89 1.92
CA ASP A 71 -6.32 -3.78 2.12
C ASP A 71 -7.04 -4.64 1.09
N VAL A 72 -7.93 -5.54 1.52
CA VAL A 72 -8.60 -6.48 0.61
C VAL A 72 -10.12 -6.36 0.71
N ASP A 73 -10.58 -5.16 1.04
CA ASP A 73 -11.91 -4.83 1.54
C ASP A 73 -12.28 -5.58 2.85
#